data_AF-A0A4D8QGE3-F1
#
_entry.id   AF-A0A4D8QGE3-F1
#
_cell.length_a   1.000
_cell.length_b   1.000
_cell.length_c   1.000
_cell.angle_alpha   90.00
_cell.angle_beta   90.00
_cell.angle_gamma   90.00
#
_symmetry.space_group_name_H-M   'P 1'
#
loop_
_entity.id
_entity.type
_entity.pdbx_description
1 polymer ?
#
loop_
_entity_poly.entity_id
_entity_poly.type
_entity_poly.pdbx_seq_one_letter_code
_entity_poly.pdbx_strand_id
1 'polypeptide(L)'
;MDRLLAWQIFALGTRATVAPWKGLSDGSGIRLSEGQLSILDGALDEIWADYLSGHPSHPVRIPSNWALVDGAAPNSTDREDWRRGNDAFLWHVAENVLFSLPLDLFMSDQDQRVAILRLVDDLVAWLIDYVNPPFKSQYWNAPQRPYEWCNKFMGFCAQLSGFLSTDEAWEHLVEPFTRFERDKGFAYISDFLQGLIERCLDPAQQVTPDFLALWSRLMDWVLNHPYCNPRWDYDHFGRDVEGCADALILCIFGRCWIGAPFMALPAFTPHVERWVKALGHNKRMFRSLCAFLSTAGWPLVAGVALGWLAAIADQHKSHGKFWGYLDNGEQLALLLDRLLDEHSAWLSKDPSQLAAAVAMADILVEHGVRVGARVQQRLAKLARS
;
A
#
# COMPACT_ATOMS: atom_id res chain seq x y z
N MET A 1 27.29 16.08 -4.55
CA MET A 1 27.92 15.04 -3.71
C MET A 1 28.60 14.06 -4.65
N ASP A 2 29.84 13.67 -4.37
CA ASP A 2 30.55 12.63 -5.12
C ASP A 2 29.75 11.30 -5.02
N ARG A 3 29.43 10.67 -6.17
CA ARG A 3 28.64 9.43 -6.22
C ARG A 3 29.33 8.30 -5.45
N LEU A 4 30.65 8.19 -5.59
CA LEU A 4 31.41 7.16 -4.92
C LEU A 4 31.37 7.38 -3.40
N LEU A 5 31.62 8.62 -2.95
CA LEU A 5 31.51 8.95 -1.52
C LEU A 5 30.10 8.66 -0.96
N ALA A 6 29.05 9.01 -1.71
CA ALA A 6 27.67 8.72 -1.31
C ALA A 6 27.43 7.21 -1.15
N TRP A 7 27.93 6.42 -2.12
CA TRP A 7 27.85 4.98 -2.07
C TRP A 7 28.61 4.38 -0.89
N GLN A 8 29.78 4.93 -0.56
CA GLN A 8 30.57 4.48 0.58
C GLN A 8 29.91 4.75 1.93
N ILE A 9 29.30 5.93 2.08
CA ILE A 9 28.49 6.25 3.25
C ILE A 9 27.32 5.28 3.38
N PHE A 10 26.65 4.97 2.27
CA PHE A 10 25.57 3.99 2.24
C PHE A 10 26.06 2.58 2.63
N ALA A 11 27.13 2.08 2.00
CA ALA A 11 27.70 0.77 2.30
C ALA A 11 28.09 0.65 3.79
N LEU A 12 28.74 1.68 4.35
CA LEU A 12 29.09 1.73 5.78
C LEU A 12 27.84 1.68 6.66
N GLY A 13 26.84 2.50 6.31
CA GLY A 13 25.55 2.51 7.00
C GLY A 13 24.91 1.13 7.01
N THR A 14 24.88 0.42 5.87
CA THR A 14 24.29 -0.93 5.82
C THR A 14 25.04 -1.90 6.72
N ARG A 15 26.38 -1.84 6.79
CA ARG A 15 27.17 -2.69 7.69
C ARG A 15 26.84 -2.46 9.17
N ALA A 16 26.49 -1.23 9.54
CA ALA A 16 26.03 -0.92 10.90
C ALA A 16 24.65 -1.50 11.25
N THR A 17 23.91 -2.03 10.27
CA THR A 17 22.61 -2.65 10.50
C THR A 17 22.70 -4.13 10.88
N VAL A 18 23.89 -4.72 10.90
CA VAL A 18 24.07 -6.14 11.24
C VAL A 18 25.04 -6.26 12.41
N ALA A 19 24.65 -7.02 13.45
CA ALA A 19 25.50 -7.25 14.61
C ALA A 19 25.32 -8.67 15.18
N PRO A 20 26.37 -9.27 15.78
CA PRO A 20 26.25 -10.57 16.42
C PRO A 20 25.27 -10.55 17.60
N TRP A 21 24.43 -11.58 17.74
CA TRP A 21 23.49 -11.69 18.88
C TRP A 21 24.20 -11.67 20.24
N LYS A 22 25.41 -12.26 20.30
CA LYS A 22 26.22 -12.41 21.52
C LYS A 22 26.63 -11.07 22.17
N GLY A 23 26.47 -9.94 21.48
CA GLY A 23 26.81 -8.60 21.98
C GLY A 23 25.62 -7.67 22.23
N LEU A 24 24.38 -8.11 21.98
CA LEU A 24 23.17 -7.27 22.09
C LEU A 24 22.47 -7.36 23.46
N SER A 25 23.07 -8.06 24.43
CA SER A 25 22.44 -8.39 25.72
C SER A 25 23.06 -7.64 26.91
N ASP A 26 22.49 -6.50 27.25
CA ASP A 26 22.38 -6.04 28.64
C ASP A 26 21.20 -5.09 28.92
N GLY A 27 20.41 -4.70 27.91
CA GLY A 27 19.20 -3.89 28.13
C GLY A 27 19.49 -2.51 28.77
N SER A 28 20.76 -2.12 28.86
CA SER A 28 21.22 -0.90 29.51
C SER A 28 21.99 -0.01 28.54
N GLY A 29 21.27 0.55 27.57
CA GLY A 29 21.61 1.85 27.01
C GLY A 29 22.30 1.87 25.65
N ILE A 30 22.44 3.11 25.18
CA ILE A 30 22.73 3.59 23.82
C ILE A 30 24.20 3.32 23.39
N ARG A 31 24.94 2.45 24.08
CA ARG A 31 26.35 2.18 23.79
C ARG A 31 26.50 0.88 23.00
N LEU A 32 27.08 0.99 21.81
CA LEU A 32 27.62 -0.16 21.10
C LEU A 32 28.70 -0.82 21.98
N SER A 33 28.66 -2.14 22.11
CA SER A 33 29.73 -2.90 22.78
C SER A 33 31.08 -2.68 22.07
N GLU A 34 32.20 -2.85 22.79
CA GLU A 34 33.55 -2.74 22.19
C GLU A 34 33.72 -3.66 20.98
N GLY A 35 33.07 -4.83 20.99
CA GLY A 35 33.03 -5.73 19.84
C GLY A 35 32.28 -5.15 18.63
N GLN A 36 31.18 -4.43 18.85
CA GLN A 36 30.45 -3.75 17.77
C GLN A 36 31.23 -2.55 17.21
N LEU A 37 31.92 -1.79 18.07
CA LEU A 37 32.81 -0.71 17.63
C LEU A 37 33.96 -1.25 16.78
N SER A 38 34.60 -2.33 17.21
CA SER A 38 35.68 -2.97 16.43
C SER A 38 35.22 -3.49 15.07
N ILE A 39 33.99 -3.99 14.95
CA ILE A 39 33.41 -4.41 13.65
C ILE A 39 33.19 -3.20 12.74
N LEU A 40 32.69 -2.09 13.29
CA LEU A 40 32.48 -0.85 12.53
C LEU A 40 33.81 -0.21 12.11
N ASP A 41 34.82 -0.22 12.98
CA ASP A 41 36.15 0.30 12.67
C ASP A 41 36.79 -0.50 11.53
N GLY A 42 36.74 -1.84 11.58
CA GLY A 42 37.20 -2.68 10.47
C GLY A 42 36.43 -2.44 9.18
N ALA A 43 35.10 -2.25 9.27
CA ALA A 43 34.29 -1.91 8.11
C ALA A 43 34.64 -0.53 7.52
N LEU A 44 34.98 0.44 8.37
CA LEU A 44 35.41 1.78 7.95
C LEU A 44 36.74 1.72 7.22
N ASP A 45 37.72 0.96 7.74
CA ASP A 45 39.03 0.80 7.10
C ASP A 45 38.92 0.20 5.70
N GLU A 46 38.10 -0.84 5.53
CA GLU A 46 37.83 -1.46 4.22
C GLU A 46 37.17 -0.46 3.25
N ILE A 47 36.13 0.23 3.71
CA ILE A 47 35.40 1.21 2.89
C ILE A 47 36.29 2.38 2.49
N TRP A 48 37.17 2.81 3.39
CA TRP A 48 38.14 3.86 3.11
C TRP A 48 39.18 3.40 2.08
N ALA A 49 39.68 2.17 2.19
CA ALA A 49 40.60 1.60 1.21
C ALA A 49 39.97 1.47 -0.18
N ASP A 50 38.71 1.01 -0.25
CA ASP A 50 37.95 0.93 -1.50
C ASP A 50 37.72 2.32 -2.10
N TYR A 51 37.35 3.32 -1.27
CA TYR A 51 37.20 4.72 -1.70
C TYR A 51 38.48 5.27 -2.33
N LEU A 52 39.63 5.12 -1.64
CA LEU A 52 40.93 5.57 -2.14
C LEU A 52 41.34 4.85 -3.43
N SER A 53 40.87 3.62 -3.61
CA SER A 53 41.13 2.81 -4.80
C SER A 53 40.13 3.06 -5.94
N GLY A 54 39.13 3.93 -5.73
CA GLY A 54 38.10 4.24 -6.72
C GLY A 54 37.04 3.16 -6.93
N HIS A 55 36.94 2.17 -6.03
CA HIS A 55 36.02 1.05 -6.15
C HIS A 55 34.82 1.21 -5.19
N PRO A 56 33.59 0.89 -5.62
CA PRO A 56 32.43 0.89 -4.74
C PRO A 56 32.46 -0.32 -3.80
N SER A 57 32.35 -0.09 -2.49
CA SER A 57 32.26 -1.20 -1.52
C SER A 57 30.92 -1.92 -1.62
N HIS A 58 30.89 -3.20 -1.27
CA HIS A 58 29.65 -3.94 -1.25
C HIS A 58 28.79 -3.61 -0.01
N PRO A 59 27.48 -3.35 -0.17
CA PRO A 59 26.54 -3.31 0.94
C PRO A 59 26.52 -4.63 1.71
N VAL A 60 26.15 -4.57 2.98
CA VAL A 60 26.05 -5.76 3.83
C VAL A 60 25.04 -6.77 3.26
N ARG A 61 25.27 -8.06 3.52
CA ARG A 61 24.24 -9.09 3.34
C ARG A 61 23.35 -9.13 4.57
N ILE A 62 22.03 -9.14 4.38
CA ILE A 62 21.11 -9.30 5.51
C ILE A 62 21.11 -10.77 5.92
N PRO A 63 21.41 -11.10 7.19
CA PRO A 63 21.44 -12.47 7.64
C PRO A 63 20.02 -13.06 7.68
N SER A 64 19.86 -14.32 7.27
CA SER A 64 18.60 -15.05 7.48
C SER A 64 18.29 -15.17 8.98
N ASN A 65 17.01 -15.09 9.35
CA ASN A 65 16.61 -15.23 10.75
C ASN A 65 16.82 -16.66 11.29
N TRP A 66 16.69 -17.65 10.40
CA TRP A 66 16.70 -19.06 10.74
C TRP A 66 17.64 -19.83 9.83
N ALA A 67 18.32 -20.81 10.40
CA ALA A 67 19.15 -21.76 9.67
C ALA A 67 18.81 -23.17 10.12
N LEU A 68 18.82 -24.12 9.18
CA LEU A 68 18.70 -25.53 9.51
C LEU A 68 19.88 -25.98 10.37
N VAL A 69 19.60 -26.86 11.32
CA VAL A 69 20.63 -27.57 12.08
C VAL A 69 21.27 -28.62 11.17
N ASP A 70 22.57 -28.86 11.34
CA ASP A 70 23.31 -29.83 10.53
C ASP A 70 22.67 -31.22 10.63
N GLY A 71 22.32 -31.81 9.48
CA GLY A 71 21.66 -33.13 9.39
C GLY A 71 20.12 -33.08 9.36
N ALA A 72 19.50 -31.92 9.52
CA ALA A 72 18.06 -31.76 9.34
C ALA A 72 17.63 -31.90 7.88
N ALA A 73 16.37 -32.30 7.65
CA ALA A 73 15.82 -32.38 6.31
C ALA A 73 15.66 -30.96 5.70
N PRO A 74 16.01 -30.74 4.43
CA PRO A 74 15.96 -29.41 3.79
C PRO A 74 14.61 -28.69 3.86
N ASN A 75 13.51 -29.44 3.94
CA ASN A 75 12.14 -28.94 3.98
C ASN A 75 11.46 -29.19 5.34
N SER A 76 12.24 -29.36 6.41
CA SER A 76 11.68 -29.63 7.73
C SER A 76 10.81 -28.47 8.21
N THR A 77 9.63 -28.79 8.72
CA THR A 77 8.74 -27.83 9.36
C THR A 77 8.79 -27.92 10.89
N ASP A 78 9.68 -28.75 11.45
CA ASP A 78 9.74 -29.00 12.88
C ASP A 78 10.67 -27.99 13.55
N ARG A 79 10.19 -27.30 14.60
CA ARG A 79 10.91 -26.18 15.25
C ARG A 79 12.33 -26.54 15.70
N GLU A 80 12.54 -27.78 16.13
CA GLU A 80 13.80 -28.30 16.68
C GLU A 80 14.91 -28.37 15.62
N ASP A 81 14.54 -28.49 14.35
CA ASP A 81 15.47 -28.54 13.21
C ASP A 81 16.01 -27.17 12.81
N TRP A 82 15.53 -26.11 13.47
CA TRP A 82 15.90 -24.73 13.15
C TRP A 82 16.59 -24.04 14.33
N ARG A 83 17.70 -23.37 14.05
CA ARG A 83 18.37 -22.46 14.99
C ARG A 83 18.27 -21.03 14.50
N ARG A 84 18.27 -20.09 15.44
CA ARG A 84 18.38 -18.67 15.10
C ARG A 84 19.77 -18.44 14.47
N GLY A 85 19.84 -17.56 13.47
CA GLY A 85 21.11 -17.10 12.93
C GLY A 85 22.02 -16.49 13.99
N ASN A 86 23.33 -16.44 13.73
CA ASN A 86 24.33 -15.88 14.65
C ASN A 86 24.30 -14.35 14.72
N ASP A 87 23.82 -13.72 13.65
CA ASP A 87 23.74 -12.28 13.51
C ASP A 87 22.29 -11.79 13.53
N ALA A 88 22.13 -10.57 14.01
CA ALA A 88 20.87 -9.85 14.09
C ALA A 88 20.85 -8.75 13.03
N PHE A 89 19.73 -8.62 12.33
CA PHE A 89 19.43 -7.40 11.59
C PHE A 89 18.78 -6.37 12.52
N LEU A 90 19.42 -5.21 12.63
CA LEU A 90 19.03 -4.07 13.45
C LEU A 90 18.14 -3.13 12.62
N TRP A 91 16.89 -3.55 12.42
CA TRP A 91 15.92 -2.81 11.60
C TRP A 91 15.78 -1.33 12.02
N HIS A 92 15.84 -1.03 13.33
CA HIS A 92 15.78 0.34 13.85
C HIS A 92 16.95 1.25 13.42
N VAL A 93 18.13 0.67 13.14
CA VAL A 93 19.27 1.39 12.55
C VAL A 93 19.09 1.51 11.04
N ALA A 94 18.61 0.45 10.40
CA ALA A 94 18.44 0.37 8.96
C ALA A 94 17.51 1.44 8.41
N GLU A 95 16.51 1.88 9.18
CA GLU A 95 15.62 2.97 8.77
C GLU A 95 16.39 4.25 8.40
N ASN A 96 17.37 4.64 9.20
CA ASN A 96 18.13 5.87 8.98
C ASN A 96 19.01 5.79 7.73
N VAL A 97 19.48 4.58 7.43
CA VAL A 97 20.39 4.31 6.31
C VAL A 97 19.60 4.19 5.01
N LEU A 98 18.60 3.31 4.97
CA LEU A 98 17.86 2.97 3.75
C LEU A 98 16.96 4.10 3.26
N PHE A 99 16.30 4.82 4.17
CA PHE A 99 15.32 5.83 3.78
C PHE A 99 15.95 7.19 3.45
N SER A 100 17.27 7.29 3.55
CA SER A 100 18.04 8.47 3.13
C SER A 100 18.78 8.24 1.81
N LEU A 101 18.53 7.11 1.12
CA LEU A 101 19.22 6.80 -0.14
C LEU A 101 18.84 7.79 -1.25
N PRO A 102 19.82 8.36 -1.97
CA PRO A 102 19.56 9.06 -3.21
C PRO A 102 19.28 8.02 -4.33
N LEU A 103 18.07 7.46 -4.37
CA LEU A 103 17.69 6.41 -5.31
C LEU A 103 17.95 6.80 -6.77
N ASP A 104 17.63 8.04 -7.18
CA ASP A 104 17.93 8.54 -8.53
C ASP A 104 19.41 8.40 -8.91
N LEU A 105 20.30 8.66 -7.94
CA LEU A 105 21.74 8.61 -8.17
C LEU A 105 22.22 7.17 -8.36
N PHE A 106 21.78 6.25 -7.51
CA PHE A 106 22.28 4.88 -7.49
C PHE A 106 21.59 3.97 -8.52
N MET A 107 20.29 4.17 -8.76
CA MET A 107 19.54 3.38 -9.74
C MET A 107 19.95 3.71 -11.19
N SER A 108 20.63 4.84 -11.41
CA SER A 108 21.21 5.19 -12.71
C SER A 108 22.53 4.46 -13.04
N ASP A 109 23.10 3.72 -12.08
CA ASP A 109 24.31 2.91 -12.24
C ASP A 109 23.98 1.43 -12.16
N GLN A 110 24.40 0.64 -13.16
CA GLN A 110 23.97 -0.75 -13.27
C GLN A 110 24.48 -1.64 -12.13
N ASP A 111 25.72 -1.44 -11.68
CA ASP A 111 26.31 -2.27 -10.63
C ASP A 111 25.69 -1.93 -9.27
N GLN A 112 25.47 -0.64 -9.00
CA GLN A 112 24.79 -0.17 -7.80
C GLN A 112 23.33 -0.61 -7.77
N ARG A 113 22.62 -0.53 -8.90
CA ARG A 113 21.26 -1.05 -9.06
C ARG A 113 21.16 -2.53 -8.71
N VAL A 114 22.07 -3.36 -9.25
CA VAL A 114 22.11 -4.80 -8.93
C VAL A 114 22.36 -5.02 -7.44
N ALA A 115 23.26 -4.25 -6.82
CA ALA A 115 23.53 -4.35 -5.40
C ALA A 115 22.34 -3.92 -4.52
N ILE A 116 21.59 -2.88 -4.93
CA ILE A 116 20.37 -2.43 -4.24
C ILE A 116 19.26 -3.48 -4.35
N LEU A 117 19.00 -4.01 -5.54
CA LEU A 117 17.98 -5.05 -5.73
C LEU A 117 18.28 -6.28 -4.88
N ARG A 118 19.53 -6.71 -4.86
CA ARG A 118 19.99 -7.81 -4.01
C ARG A 118 19.81 -7.53 -2.52
N LEU A 119 20.09 -6.31 -2.07
CA LEU A 119 19.85 -5.90 -0.68
C LEU A 119 18.35 -5.94 -0.35
N VAL A 120 17.50 -5.52 -1.27
CA VAL A 120 16.05 -5.55 -1.12
C VAL A 120 15.53 -6.98 -1.06
N ASP A 121 16.02 -7.87 -1.92
CA ASP A 121 15.70 -9.30 -1.86
C ASP A 121 16.08 -9.90 -0.50
N ASP A 122 17.29 -9.59 0.00
CA ASP A 122 17.75 -10.03 1.31
C ASP A 122 16.85 -9.48 2.45
N LEU A 123 16.39 -8.21 2.36
CA LEU A 123 15.48 -7.59 3.34
C LEU A 123 14.06 -8.17 3.28
N VAL A 124 13.53 -8.43 2.08
CA VAL A 124 12.21 -9.06 1.87
C VAL A 124 12.22 -10.48 2.42
N ALA A 125 13.26 -11.26 2.10
CA ALA A 125 13.44 -12.61 2.63
C ALA A 125 13.54 -12.59 4.16
N TRP A 126 14.32 -11.67 4.73
CA TRP A 126 14.41 -11.50 6.18
C TRP A 126 13.05 -11.21 6.81
N LEU A 127 12.28 -10.29 6.23
CA LEU A 127 10.96 -9.90 6.75
C LEU A 127 9.98 -11.09 6.71
N ILE A 128 10.00 -11.85 5.61
CA ILE A 128 9.21 -13.08 5.45
C ILE A 128 9.57 -14.09 6.54
N ASP A 129 10.84 -14.40 6.73
CA ASP A 129 11.31 -15.35 7.75
C ASP A 129 10.98 -14.89 9.18
N TYR A 130 10.96 -13.57 9.42
CA TYR A 130 10.66 -13.00 10.72
C TYR A 130 9.18 -13.21 11.09
N VAL A 131 8.27 -12.96 10.16
CA VAL A 131 6.81 -12.96 10.39
C VAL A 131 6.13 -14.29 10.05
N ASN A 132 6.81 -15.11 9.26
CA ASN A 132 6.38 -16.44 8.87
C ASN A 132 7.58 -17.40 8.91
N PRO A 133 8.05 -17.79 10.11
CA PRO A 133 9.19 -18.68 10.23
C PRO A 133 8.95 -20.00 9.50
N PRO A 134 10.01 -20.68 9.01
CA PRO A 134 9.90 -21.87 8.16
C PRO A 134 9.41 -23.13 8.88
N PHE A 135 9.20 -23.06 10.19
CA PHE A 135 8.66 -24.14 11.01
C PHE A 135 7.22 -23.86 11.45
N LYS A 136 6.49 -24.93 11.82
CA LYS A 136 5.14 -24.84 12.39
C LYS A 136 5.18 -24.12 13.74
N SER A 137 5.00 -22.81 13.70
CA SER A 137 4.74 -22.03 14.91
C SER A 137 3.26 -22.10 15.25
N GLN A 138 2.94 -22.35 16.52
CA GLN A 138 1.59 -22.03 17.01
C GLN A 138 1.35 -20.53 16.79
N TYR A 139 0.18 -20.19 16.25
CA TYR A 139 -0.18 -18.81 15.84
C TYR A 139 0.08 -17.77 16.96
N TRP A 140 -0.05 -18.19 18.22
CA TRP A 140 0.10 -17.35 19.42
C TRP A 140 1.55 -17.00 19.80
N ASN A 141 2.54 -17.72 19.26
CA ASN A 141 3.97 -17.53 19.56
C ASN A 141 4.74 -16.84 18.42
N ALA A 142 4.05 -16.44 17.35
CA ALA A 142 4.69 -15.69 16.28
C ALA A 142 5.12 -14.30 16.79
N PRO A 143 6.32 -13.80 16.40
CA PRO A 143 6.72 -12.44 16.72
C PRO A 143 5.66 -11.46 16.24
N GLN A 144 5.35 -10.44 17.06
CA GLN A 144 4.50 -9.35 16.59
C GLN A 144 5.17 -8.68 15.39
N ARG A 145 4.36 -8.36 14.37
CA ARG A 145 4.80 -7.61 13.20
C ARG A 145 5.47 -6.30 13.67
N PRO A 146 6.68 -5.97 13.21
CA PRO A 146 7.30 -4.68 13.53
C PRO A 146 6.63 -3.61 12.67
N TYR A 147 5.47 -3.13 13.10
CA TYR A 147 4.58 -2.29 12.28
C TYR A 147 5.27 -1.05 11.69
N GLU A 148 6.06 -0.32 12.49
CA GLU A 148 6.76 0.90 12.03
C GLU A 148 7.77 0.59 10.93
N TRP A 149 8.59 -0.45 11.13
CA TRP A 149 9.56 -0.92 10.15
C TRP A 149 8.87 -1.33 8.85
N CYS A 150 7.84 -2.17 8.94
CA CYS A 150 7.12 -2.67 7.78
C CYS A 150 6.53 -1.52 6.94
N ASN A 151 5.85 -0.58 7.58
CA ASN A 151 5.25 0.55 6.88
C ASN A 151 6.32 1.40 6.17
N LYS A 152 7.43 1.72 6.84
CA LYS A 152 8.49 2.52 6.22
C LYS A 152 9.22 1.76 5.11
N PHE A 153 9.51 0.47 5.31
CA PHE A 153 10.18 -0.38 4.33
C PHE A 153 9.32 -0.59 3.08
N MET A 154 8.02 -0.89 3.22
CA MET A 154 7.14 -1.00 2.05
C MET A 154 6.98 0.34 1.33
N GLY A 155 7.00 1.47 2.06
CA GLY A 155 7.07 2.79 1.44
C GLY A 155 8.37 3.04 0.67
N PHE A 156 9.51 2.53 1.15
CA PHE A 156 10.76 2.56 0.41
C PHE A 156 10.69 1.68 -0.85
N CYS A 157 10.13 0.47 -0.75
CA CYS A 157 9.88 -0.38 -1.91
C CYS A 157 9.00 0.33 -2.94
N ALA A 158 7.97 1.07 -2.51
CA ALA A 158 7.10 1.82 -3.41
C ALA A 158 7.87 2.94 -4.16
N GLN A 159 8.79 3.63 -3.48
CA GLN A 159 9.68 4.60 -4.14
C GLN A 159 10.62 3.91 -5.12
N LEU A 160 11.20 2.77 -4.71
CA LEU A 160 12.10 1.98 -5.55
C LEU A 160 11.41 1.49 -6.83
N SER A 161 10.12 1.14 -6.78
CA SER A 161 9.40 0.71 -7.98
C SER A 161 9.32 1.76 -9.08
N GLY A 162 9.53 3.06 -8.75
CA GLY A 162 9.65 4.12 -9.75
C GLY A 162 10.87 3.98 -10.68
N PHE A 163 11.85 3.14 -10.32
CA PHE A 163 13.07 2.88 -11.07
C PHE A 163 13.11 1.50 -11.73
N LEU A 164 12.02 0.74 -11.61
CA LEU A 164 11.94 -0.65 -12.06
C LEU A 164 10.90 -0.77 -13.18
N SER A 165 11.11 -1.74 -14.05
CA SER A 165 10.02 -2.20 -14.92
C SER A 165 8.91 -2.83 -14.07
N THR A 166 7.71 -2.94 -14.64
CA THR A 166 6.58 -3.61 -13.99
C THR A 166 6.92 -5.02 -13.49
N ASP A 167 7.66 -5.79 -14.29
CA ASP A 167 7.99 -7.18 -13.95
C ASP A 167 9.01 -7.26 -12.82
N GLU A 168 10.03 -6.40 -12.83
CA GLU A 168 11.04 -6.34 -11.76
C GLU A 168 10.41 -5.88 -10.44
N ALA A 169 9.55 -4.85 -10.48
CA ALA A 169 8.82 -4.41 -9.30
C ALA A 169 7.93 -5.53 -8.75
N TRP A 170 7.28 -6.29 -9.63
CA TRP A 170 6.47 -7.43 -9.20
C TRP A 170 7.32 -8.52 -8.56
N GLU A 171 8.36 -8.98 -9.25
CA GLU A 171 9.24 -10.08 -8.81
C GLU A 171 9.90 -9.78 -7.46
N HIS A 172 10.51 -8.59 -7.33
CA HIS A 172 11.31 -8.25 -6.16
C HIS A 172 10.48 -7.73 -4.98
N LEU A 173 9.37 -7.01 -5.24
CA LEU A 173 8.70 -6.20 -4.20
C LEU A 173 7.32 -6.71 -3.81
N VAL A 174 6.62 -7.43 -4.71
CA VAL A 174 5.21 -7.79 -4.53
C VAL A 174 5.03 -9.29 -4.40
N GLU A 175 5.48 -10.05 -5.40
CA GLU A 175 5.30 -11.49 -5.50
C GLU A 175 5.67 -12.25 -4.23
N PRO A 176 6.77 -11.94 -3.51
CA PRO A 176 7.14 -12.66 -2.30
C PRO A 176 6.04 -12.65 -1.23
N PHE A 177 5.29 -11.55 -1.10
CA PHE A 177 4.20 -11.40 -0.13
C PHE A 177 2.89 -12.03 -0.61
N THR A 178 2.70 -12.18 -1.92
CA THR A 178 1.51 -12.86 -2.48
C THR A 178 1.48 -14.36 -2.18
N ARG A 179 2.64 -14.93 -1.86
CA ARG A 179 2.81 -16.37 -1.58
C ARG A 179 2.54 -16.74 -0.13
N PHE A 180 2.25 -15.77 0.74
CA PHE A 180 1.89 -16.08 2.13
C PHE A 180 0.60 -16.90 2.20
N GLU A 181 0.57 -17.84 3.14
CA GLU A 181 -0.67 -18.53 3.46
C GLU A 181 -1.70 -17.53 4.03
N ARG A 182 -2.93 -17.59 3.50
CA ARG A 182 -4.08 -16.79 3.94
C ARG A 182 -3.92 -15.29 3.66
N ASP A 183 -4.40 -14.44 4.57
CA ASP A 183 -4.54 -12.99 4.42
C ASP A 183 -3.30 -12.18 4.86
N LYS A 184 -2.25 -12.82 5.40
CA LYS A 184 -1.07 -12.12 5.93
C LYS A 184 -0.35 -11.25 4.87
N GLY A 185 -0.40 -11.64 3.59
CA GLY A 185 0.17 -10.87 2.49
C GLY A 185 -0.46 -9.49 2.35
N PHE A 186 -1.77 -9.37 2.62
CA PHE A 186 -2.49 -8.11 2.48
C PHE A 186 -1.92 -6.99 3.33
N ALA A 187 -1.38 -7.29 4.52
CA ALA A 187 -0.81 -6.25 5.38
C ALA A 187 0.37 -5.53 4.69
N TYR A 188 1.21 -6.28 3.98
CA TYR A 188 2.38 -5.74 3.26
C TYR A 188 1.98 -5.09 1.95
N ILE A 189 1.07 -5.73 1.20
CA ILE A 189 0.55 -5.14 -0.04
C ILE A 189 -0.23 -3.85 0.26
N SER A 190 -0.93 -3.75 1.39
CA SER A 190 -1.60 -2.53 1.84
C SER A 190 -0.59 -1.43 2.14
N ASP A 191 0.47 -1.71 2.91
CA ASP A 191 1.52 -0.73 3.18
C ASP A 191 2.27 -0.31 1.90
N PHE A 192 2.44 -1.23 0.94
CA PHE A 192 3.04 -0.92 -0.37
C PHE A 192 2.15 0.00 -1.20
N LEU A 193 0.85 -0.31 -1.32
CA LEU A 193 -0.12 0.53 -2.01
C LEU A 193 -0.23 1.91 -1.37
N GLN A 194 -0.23 1.98 -0.03
CA GLN A 194 -0.16 3.24 0.69
C GLN A 194 1.12 4.01 0.33
N GLY A 195 2.28 3.35 0.31
CA GLY A 195 3.53 3.94 -0.14
C GLY A 195 3.47 4.50 -1.57
N LEU A 196 2.85 3.78 -2.50
CA LEU A 196 2.66 4.26 -3.88
C LEU A 196 1.83 5.54 -3.92
N ILE A 197 0.74 5.60 -3.14
CA ILE A 197 -0.11 6.78 -3.05
C ILE A 197 0.63 7.96 -2.42
N GLU A 198 1.29 7.74 -1.29
CA GLU A 198 1.89 8.81 -0.49
C GLU A 198 3.18 9.36 -1.09
N ARG A 199 3.95 8.52 -1.79
CA ARG A 199 5.33 8.86 -2.21
C ARG A 199 5.54 8.89 -3.71
N CYS A 200 4.66 8.27 -4.50
CA CYS A 200 4.86 8.13 -5.94
C CYS A 200 3.77 8.82 -6.78
N LEU A 201 2.65 9.21 -6.17
CA LEU A 201 1.60 9.99 -6.84
C LEU A 201 1.72 11.48 -6.49
N ASP A 202 2.05 12.28 -7.50
CA ASP A 202 1.88 13.74 -7.47
C ASP A 202 0.56 14.10 -8.17
N PRO A 203 -0.39 14.78 -7.48
CA PRO A 203 -1.65 15.21 -8.09
C PRO A 203 -1.49 16.03 -9.38
N ALA A 204 -0.37 16.74 -9.52
CA ALA A 204 -0.07 17.61 -10.66
C ALA A 204 0.61 16.89 -11.85
N GLN A 205 0.97 15.60 -11.71
CA GLN A 205 1.72 14.87 -12.73
C GLN A 205 0.93 13.73 -13.37
N GLN A 206 1.34 13.35 -14.58
CA GLN A 206 0.94 12.09 -15.18
C GLN A 206 1.76 10.95 -14.59
N VAL A 207 1.18 9.75 -14.56
CA VAL A 207 1.88 8.53 -14.13
C VAL A 207 2.51 7.83 -15.32
N THR A 208 3.57 7.07 -15.07
CA THR A 208 4.25 6.28 -16.11
C THR A 208 3.42 5.04 -16.50
N PRO A 209 3.63 4.49 -17.71
CA PRO A 209 2.99 3.23 -18.12
C PRO A 209 3.33 2.07 -17.18
N ASP A 210 4.58 1.97 -16.71
CA ASP A 210 5.00 0.93 -15.76
C ASP A 210 4.27 1.05 -14.41
N PHE A 211 4.10 2.28 -13.91
CA PHE A 211 3.33 2.49 -12.67
C PHE A 211 1.89 1.99 -12.83
N LEU A 212 1.23 2.32 -13.94
CA LEU A 212 -0.15 1.89 -14.20
C LEU A 212 -0.26 0.38 -14.40
N ALA A 213 0.70 -0.24 -15.08
CA ALA A 213 0.73 -1.68 -15.27
C ALA A 213 0.94 -2.43 -13.95
N LEU A 214 1.84 -1.93 -13.08
CA LEU A 214 2.00 -2.45 -11.72
C LEU A 214 0.72 -2.27 -10.89
N TRP A 215 0.10 -1.10 -10.94
CA TRP A 215 -1.17 -0.83 -10.26
C TRP A 215 -2.29 -1.77 -10.73
N SER A 216 -2.38 -2.01 -12.05
CA SER A 216 -3.33 -2.96 -12.63
C SER A 216 -3.10 -4.37 -12.10
N ARG A 217 -1.83 -4.83 -12.05
CA ARG A 217 -1.47 -6.17 -11.58
C ARG A 217 -1.77 -6.36 -10.08
N LEU A 218 -1.55 -5.33 -9.26
CA LEU A 218 -1.96 -5.31 -7.86
C LEU A 218 -3.47 -5.39 -7.72
N MET A 219 -4.21 -4.62 -8.51
CA MET A 219 -5.67 -4.66 -8.56
C MET A 219 -6.17 -6.05 -8.98
N ASP A 220 -5.54 -6.70 -9.97
CA ASP A 220 -5.83 -8.07 -10.36
C ASP A 220 -5.66 -9.05 -9.20
N TRP A 221 -4.56 -8.95 -8.47
CA TRP A 221 -4.30 -9.85 -7.35
C TRP A 221 -5.30 -9.65 -6.21
N VAL A 222 -5.58 -8.41 -5.80
CA VAL A 222 -6.54 -8.11 -4.72
C VAL A 222 -7.94 -8.53 -5.11
N LEU A 223 -8.46 -8.08 -6.26
CA LEU A 223 -9.86 -8.28 -6.64
C LEU A 223 -10.18 -9.74 -6.98
N ASN A 224 -9.20 -10.52 -7.44
CA ASN A 224 -9.39 -11.95 -7.70
C ASN A 224 -9.18 -12.81 -6.46
N HIS A 225 -8.74 -12.24 -5.34
CA HIS A 225 -8.53 -13.00 -4.11
C HIS A 225 -9.88 -13.46 -3.52
N PRO A 226 -9.98 -14.69 -2.98
CA PRO A 226 -11.23 -15.21 -2.39
C PRO A 226 -11.86 -14.33 -1.30
N TYR A 227 -11.07 -13.51 -0.60
CA TYR A 227 -11.55 -12.55 0.42
C TYR A 227 -12.31 -11.36 -0.17
N CYS A 228 -12.12 -11.05 -1.45
CA CYS A 228 -12.84 -10.00 -2.18
C CYS A 228 -14.06 -10.55 -2.94
N ASN A 229 -14.57 -11.73 -2.55
CA ASN A 229 -15.70 -12.36 -3.23
C ASN A 229 -16.98 -11.51 -3.10
N PRO A 230 -17.60 -11.08 -4.22
CA PRO A 230 -18.77 -10.21 -4.20
C PRO A 230 -20.01 -10.86 -3.59
N ARG A 231 -20.02 -12.19 -3.41
CA ARG A 231 -21.11 -12.96 -2.77
C ARG A 231 -21.03 -12.99 -1.24
N TRP A 232 -19.94 -12.52 -0.64
CA TRP A 232 -19.77 -12.55 0.80
C TRP A 232 -20.46 -11.34 1.44
N ASP A 233 -21.42 -11.63 2.30
CA ASP A 233 -22.22 -10.61 2.96
C ASP A 233 -21.40 -9.90 4.08
N TYR A 234 -21.34 -8.58 3.95
CA TYR A 234 -21.15 -7.52 4.93
C TYR A 234 -19.97 -7.49 5.92
N ASP A 235 -19.41 -8.60 6.42
CA ASP A 235 -18.52 -8.57 7.61
C ASP A 235 -17.21 -9.38 7.50
N HIS A 236 -16.84 -9.86 6.31
CA HIS A 236 -15.68 -10.75 6.12
C HIS A 236 -14.37 -10.04 5.70
N PHE A 237 -14.38 -8.71 5.55
CA PHE A 237 -13.14 -7.97 5.29
C PHE A 237 -12.29 -7.92 6.56
N GLY A 238 -11.19 -8.67 6.58
CA GLY A 238 -10.10 -8.40 7.51
C GLY A 238 -9.55 -7.00 7.29
N ARG A 239 -9.01 -6.39 8.35
CA ARG A 239 -8.45 -5.01 8.32
C ARG A 239 -7.48 -4.81 7.15
N ASP A 240 -6.63 -5.79 6.88
CA ASP A 240 -5.59 -5.67 5.86
C ASP A 240 -6.15 -5.78 4.43
N VAL A 241 -7.19 -6.60 4.24
CA VAL A 241 -7.91 -6.69 2.95
C VAL A 241 -8.65 -5.38 2.68
N GLU A 242 -9.29 -4.79 3.71
CA GLU A 242 -9.92 -3.48 3.64
C GLU A 242 -8.90 -2.39 3.28
N GLY A 243 -7.71 -2.41 3.90
CA GLY A 243 -6.62 -1.48 3.59
C GLY A 243 -6.17 -1.54 2.13
N CYS A 244 -5.95 -2.74 1.58
CA CYS A 244 -5.65 -2.90 0.16
C CYS A 244 -6.79 -2.39 -0.74
N ALA A 245 -8.03 -2.78 -0.44
CA ALA A 245 -9.17 -2.42 -1.24
C ALA A 245 -9.40 -0.90 -1.27
N ASP A 246 -9.29 -0.21 -0.14
CA ASP A 246 -9.34 1.25 -0.07
C ASP A 246 -8.24 1.89 -0.92
N ALA A 247 -7.00 1.40 -0.78
CA ALA A 247 -5.85 1.99 -1.46
C ALA A 247 -5.96 1.90 -2.99
N LEU A 248 -6.59 0.85 -3.52
CA LEU A 248 -6.82 0.70 -4.97
C LEU A 248 -7.68 1.80 -5.60
N ILE A 249 -8.45 2.54 -4.82
CA ILE A 249 -9.17 3.77 -5.25
C ILE A 249 -8.63 5.02 -4.56
N LEU A 250 -7.33 5.03 -4.27
CA LEU A 250 -6.60 6.18 -3.74
C LEU A 250 -7.10 6.63 -2.36
N CYS A 251 -7.73 5.71 -1.62
CA CYS A 251 -8.23 5.95 -0.27
C CYS A 251 -7.37 5.25 0.77
N ILE A 252 -7.18 5.89 1.93
CA ILE A 252 -6.52 5.32 3.09
C ILE A 252 -7.42 5.61 4.29
N PHE A 253 -7.80 4.56 5.02
CA PHE A 253 -8.73 4.63 6.16
C PHE A 253 -10.07 5.34 5.82
N GLY A 254 -10.64 5.04 4.64
CA GLY A 254 -11.88 5.65 4.17
C GLY A 254 -11.80 7.15 3.86
N ARG A 255 -10.61 7.68 3.56
CA ARG A 255 -10.39 9.05 3.08
C ARG A 255 -9.56 9.02 1.81
N CYS A 256 -9.94 9.80 0.80
CA CYS A 256 -9.09 9.93 -0.37
C CYS A 256 -7.86 10.76 -0.03
N TRP A 257 -6.69 10.25 -0.41
CA TRP A 257 -5.41 10.90 -0.12
C TRP A 257 -5.01 11.92 -1.19
N ILE A 258 -5.59 11.79 -2.39
CA ILE A 258 -5.30 12.65 -3.53
C ILE A 258 -6.36 13.76 -3.61
N GLY A 259 -5.90 15.00 -3.71
CA GLY A 259 -6.77 16.16 -3.92
C GLY A 259 -7.19 16.33 -5.37
N ALA A 260 -8.17 17.21 -5.61
CA ALA A 260 -8.47 17.73 -6.94
C ALA A 260 -7.71 19.05 -7.20
N PRO A 261 -7.20 19.30 -8.43
CA PRO A 261 -7.26 18.42 -9.60
C PRO A 261 -6.28 17.24 -9.50
N PHE A 262 -6.66 16.10 -10.08
CA PHE A 262 -5.78 14.94 -10.22
C PHE A 262 -5.50 14.68 -11.70
N MET A 263 -4.29 15.03 -12.16
CA MET A 263 -3.94 15.01 -13.58
C MET A 263 -3.98 13.60 -14.20
N ALA A 264 -3.64 12.57 -13.43
CA ALA A 264 -3.67 11.18 -13.87
C ALA A 264 -5.07 10.53 -13.80
N LEU A 265 -6.11 11.24 -13.35
CA LEU A 265 -7.48 10.71 -13.24
C LEU A 265 -7.99 10.01 -14.51
N PRO A 266 -7.78 10.52 -15.74
CA PRO A 266 -8.22 9.82 -16.95
C PRO A 266 -7.62 8.42 -17.08
N ALA A 267 -6.34 8.24 -16.73
CA ALA A 267 -5.68 6.95 -16.77
C ALA A 267 -6.18 5.99 -15.66
N PHE A 268 -6.63 6.54 -14.52
CA PHE A 268 -7.20 5.74 -13.43
C PHE A 268 -8.67 5.37 -13.62
N THR A 269 -9.42 6.10 -14.44
CA THR A 269 -10.87 5.89 -14.63
C THR A 269 -11.25 4.42 -14.90
N PRO A 270 -10.57 3.67 -15.79
CA PRO A 270 -10.89 2.25 -16.03
C PRO A 270 -10.64 1.38 -14.80
N HIS A 271 -9.61 1.67 -14.01
CA HIS A 271 -9.30 0.97 -12.77
C HIS A 271 -10.36 1.24 -11.69
N VAL A 272 -10.81 2.50 -11.57
CA VAL A 272 -11.90 2.87 -10.66
C VAL A 272 -13.19 2.16 -11.07
N GLU A 273 -13.56 2.18 -12.34
CA GLU A 273 -14.77 1.50 -12.82
C GLU A 273 -14.76 0.00 -12.49
N ARG A 274 -13.62 -0.65 -12.71
CA ARG A 274 -13.42 -2.06 -12.40
C ARG A 274 -13.54 -2.32 -10.90
N TRP A 275 -12.93 -1.49 -10.07
CA TRP A 275 -13.03 -1.58 -8.61
C TRP A 275 -14.48 -1.40 -8.15
N VAL A 276 -15.21 -0.42 -8.70
CA VAL A 276 -16.61 -0.14 -8.37
C VAL A 276 -17.48 -1.35 -8.66
N LYS A 277 -17.29 -2.00 -9.82
CA LYS A 277 -18.04 -3.22 -10.18
C LYS A 277 -17.75 -4.38 -9.24
N ALA A 278 -16.52 -4.49 -8.74
CA ALA A 278 -16.10 -5.58 -7.88
C ALA A 278 -16.49 -5.37 -6.40
N LEU A 279 -16.41 -4.14 -5.91
CA LEU A 279 -16.43 -3.83 -4.48
C LEU A 279 -17.38 -2.70 -4.08
N GLY A 280 -17.87 -1.88 -5.01
CA GLY A 280 -18.68 -0.68 -4.71
C GLY A 280 -19.99 -0.96 -3.97
N HIS A 281 -20.53 -2.18 -4.08
CA HIS A 281 -21.72 -2.65 -3.35
C HIS A 281 -21.44 -3.06 -1.89
N ASN A 282 -20.17 -3.15 -1.48
CA ASN A 282 -19.84 -3.41 -0.09
C ASN A 282 -20.03 -2.12 0.74
N LYS A 283 -20.78 -2.19 1.84
CA LYS A 283 -21.08 -1.02 2.71
C LYS A 283 -19.83 -0.27 3.20
N ARG A 284 -18.70 -0.96 3.42
CA ARG A 284 -17.44 -0.32 3.83
C ARG A 284 -16.78 0.39 2.67
N MET A 285 -16.72 -0.29 1.53
CA MET A 285 -16.08 0.20 0.31
C MET A 285 -16.86 1.36 -0.31
N PHE A 286 -18.18 1.36 -0.22
CA PHE A 286 -19.01 2.48 -0.71
C PHE A 286 -18.61 3.81 -0.07
N ARG A 287 -18.24 3.81 1.22
CA ARG A 287 -17.71 5.01 1.89
C ARG A 287 -16.45 5.53 1.20
N SER A 288 -15.52 4.64 0.86
CA SER A 288 -14.27 4.99 0.17
C SER A 288 -14.54 5.50 -1.25
N LEU A 289 -15.53 4.91 -1.95
CA LEU A 289 -16.01 5.46 -3.22
C LEU A 289 -16.53 6.89 -3.06
N CYS A 290 -17.37 7.15 -2.05
CA CYS A 290 -17.86 8.50 -1.79
C CYS A 290 -16.72 9.47 -1.45
N ALA A 291 -15.74 9.04 -0.64
CA ALA A 291 -14.58 9.85 -0.30
C ALA A 291 -13.75 10.21 -1.54
N PHE A 292 -13.47 9.24 -2.41
CA PHE A 292 -12.81 9.46 -3.69
C PHE A 292 -13.59 10.43 -4.59
N LEU A 293 -14.90 10.19 -4.77
CA LEU A 293 -15.74 11.05 -5.61
C LEU A 293 -15.92 12.46 -5.04
N SER A 294 -15.79 12.66 -3.72
CA SER A 294 -15.83 14.00 -3.11
C SER A 294 -14.55 14.81 -3.35
N THR A 295 -13.49 14.18 -3.86
CA THR A 295 -12.14 14.77 -3.99
C THR A 295 -11.57 14.50 -5.38
N ALA A 296 -10.53 13.66 -5.52
CA ALA A 296 -9.85 13.38 -6.79
C ALA A 296 -10.80 12.89 -7.89
N GLY A 297 -11.84 12.13 -7.53
CA GLY A 297 -12.84 11.59 -8.45
C GLY A 297 -13.96 12.54 -8.83
N TRP A 298 -14.01 13.76 -8.27
CA TRP A 298 -15.11 14.70 -8.52
C TRP A 298 -15.39 14.97 -10.01
N PRO A 299 -14.38 15.12 -10.89
CA PRO A 299 -14.63 15.30 -12.33
C PRO A 299 -15.38 14.14 -13.00
N LEU A 300 -15.44 12.96 -12.38
CA LEU A 300 -16.18 11.80 -12.91
C LEU A 300 -17.67 11.82 -12.54
N VAL A 301 -18.07 12.61 -11.54
CA VAL A 301 -19.46 12.63 -11.01
C VAL A 301 -20.43 13.17 -12.05
N ALA A 302 -20.09 14.27 -12.73
CA ALA A 302 -20.85 14.76 -13.89
C ALA A 302 -20.52 13.93 -15.15
N GLY A 303 -20.85 12.64 -15.11
CA GLY A 303 -20.51 11.68 -16.15
C GLY A 303 -20.69 10.24 -15.69
N VAL A 304 -19.63 9.45 -15.80
CA VAL A 304 -19.67 7.99 -15.57
C VAL A 304 -20.02 7.61 -14.12
N ALA A 305 -19.57 8.37 -13.13
CA ALA A 305 -19.73 7.99 -11.74
C ALA A 305 -21.16 8.16 -11.21
N LEU A 306 -21.98 9.03 -11.81
CA LEU A 306 -23.39 9.12 -11.44
C LEU A 306 -24.14 7.81 -11.74
N GLY A 307 -23.81 7.16 -12.87
CA GLY A 307 -24.35 5.84 -13.22
C GLY A 307 -23.90 4.75 -12.25
N TRP A 308 -22.65 4.80 -11.78
CA TRP A 308 -22.15 3.88 -10.75
C TRP A 308 -22.93 4.01 -9.44
N LEU A 309 -23.09 5.25 -8.95
CA LEU A 309 -23.83 5.53 -7.72
C LEU A 309 -25.29 5.10 -7.83
N ALA A 310 -25.94 5.38 -8.96
CA ALA A 310 -27.32 4.99 -9.21
C ALA A 310 -27.52 3.47 -9.21
N ALA A 311 -26.61 2.72 -9.83
CA ALA A 311 -26.66 1.26 -9.84
C ALA A 311 -26.51 0.67 -8.43
N ILE A 312 -25.57 1.18 -7.63
CA ILE A 312 -25.38 0.75 -6.24
C ILE A 312 -26.61 1.12 -5.40
N ALA A 313 -27.17 2.31 -5.60
CA ALA A 313 -28.35 2.75 -4.88
C ALA A 313 -29.58 1.87 -5.16
N ASP A 314 -29.87 1.54 -6.42
CA ASP A 314 -30.98 0.64 -6.75
C ASP A 314 -30.76 -0.77 -6.18
N GLN A 315 -29.53 -1.29 -6.22
CA GLN A 315 -29.18 -2.57 -5.61
C GLN A 315 -29.46 -2.60 -4.10
N HIS A 316 -29.25 -1.47 -3.40
CA HIS A 316 -29.42 -1.35 -1.95
C HIS A 316 -30.67 -0.58 -1.52
N LYS A 317 -31.65 -0.37 -2.41
CA LYS A 317 -32.82 0.48 -2.14
C LYS A 317 -33.61 0.10 -0.89
N SER A 318 -33.65 -1.18 -0.51
CA SER A 318 -34.33 -1.68 0.70
C SER A 318 -33.38 -1.97 1.87
N HIS A 319 -32.08 -1.73 1.73
CA HIS A 319 -31.04 -2.13 2.70
C HIS A 319 -30.71 -1.00 3.69
N GLY A 320 -31.54 -0.79 4.71
CA GLY A 320 -31.29 0.25 5.73
C GLY A 320 -29.94 0.14 6.45
N LYS A 321 -29.43 -1.09 6.66
CA LYS A 321 -28.08 -1.30 7.24
C LYS A 321 -26.95 -0.78 6.36
N PHE A 322 -27.14 -0.75 5.04
CA PHE A 322 -26.14 -0.21 4.12
C PHE A 322 -26.09 1.31 4.24
N TRP A 323 -27.25 1.97 4.21
CA TRP A 323 -27.36 3.44 4.27
C TRP A 323 -26.97 4.02 5.63
N GLY A 324 -27.27 3.30 6.71
CA GLY A 324 -26.88 3.70 8.07
C GLY A 324 -25.44 3.33 8.45
N TYR A 325 -24.70 2.59 7.62
CA TYR A 325 -23.31 2.24 7.93
C TYR A 325 -22.39 3.41 7.66
N LEU A 326 -21.70 3.88 8.72
CA LEU A 326 -20.73 5.00 8.65
C LEU A 326 -21.20 6.17 7.79
N ASP A 327 -22.50 6.51 7.92
CA ASP A 327 -23.17 7.61 7.24
C ASP A 327 -23.15 7.54 5.71
N ASN A 328 -23.11 6.34 5.10
CA ASN A 328 -23.16 6.14 3.65
C ASN A 328 -24.28 6.95 2.96
N GLY A 329 -25.48 6.95 3.54
CA GLY A 329 -26.60 7.73 3.00
C GLY A 329 -26.35 9.23 3.01
N GLU A 330 -25.78 9.76 4.09
CA GLU A 330 -25.44 11.18 4.20
C GLU A 330 -24.32 11.56 3.21
N GLN A 331 -23.29 10.72 3.06
CA GLN A 331 -22.20 10.94 2.10
C GLN A 331 -22.72 11.02 0.66
N LEU A 332 -23.61 10.11 0.26
CA LEU A 332 -24.25 10.17 -1.05
C LEU A 332 -25.11 11.45 -1.20
N ALA A 333 -25.89 11.80 -0.18
CA ALA A 333 -26.70 13.01 -0.20
C ALA A 333 -25.85 14.27 -0.39
N LEU A 334 -24.69 14.37 0.27
CA LEU A 334 -23.75 15.48 0.13
C LEU A 334 -23.15 15.55 -1.28
N LEU A 335 -22.81 14.40 -1.90
CA LEU A 335 -22.35 14.37 -3.28
C LEU A 335 -23.42 14.88 -4.25
N LEU A 336 -24.68 14.47 -4.08
CA LEU A 336 -25.79 14.93 -4.93
C LEU A 336 -26.09 16.43 -4.72
N ASP A 337 -25.99 16.91 -3.49
CA ASP A 337 -26.18 18.33 -3.19
C ASP A 337 -25.10 19.20 -3.86
N ARG A 338 -23.84 18.75 -3.79
CA ARG A 338 -22.73 19.40 -4.50
C ARG A 338 -22.89 19.32 -6.02
N LEU A 339 -23.41 18.21 -6.56
CA LEU A 339 -23.66 18.05 -7.99
C LEU A 339 -24.66 19.10 -8.47
N LEU A 340 -25.69 19.39 -7.67
CA LEU A 340 -26.66 20.43 -7.97
C LEU A 340 -26.05 21.84 -7.90
N ASP A 341 -25.11 22.07 -7.00
CA ASP A 341 -24.41 23.36 -6.89
C ASP A 341 -23.50 23.62 -8.10
N GLU A 342 -22.72 22.62 -8.51
CA GLU A 342 -21.66 22.82 -9.52
C GLU A 342 -22.08 22.42 -10.95
N HIS A 343 -23.06 21.53 -11.10
CA HIS A 343 -23.40 20.90 -12.39
C HIS A 343 -24.90 20.81 -12.69
N SER A 344 -25.75 21.64 -12.06
CA SER A 344 -27.21 21.66 -12.33
C SER A 344 -27.57 21.84 -13.81
N ALA A 345 -26.87 22.71 -14.54
CA ALA A 345 -27.12 22.95 -15.96
C ALA A 345 -26.72 21.77 -16.88
N TRP A 346 -25.79 20.92 -16.42
CA TRP A 346 -25.48 19.66 -17.11
C TRP A 346 -26.58 18.63 -16.81
N LEU A 347 -26.95 18.49 -15.53
CA LEU A 347 -27.95 17.53 -15.09
C LEU A 347 -29.33 17.79 -15.73
N SER A 348 -29.73 19.05 -15.90
CA SER A 348 -31.02 19.40 -16.51
C SER A 348 -31.11 19.11 -18.01
N LYS A 349 -29.96 18.95 -18.70
CA LYS A 349 -29.91 18.65 -20.14
C LYS A 349 -30.02 17.15 -20.44
N ASP A 350 -29.83 16.29 -19.43
CA ASP A 350 -29.91 14.85 -19.58
C ASP A 350 -31.01 14.28 -18.66
N PRO A 351 -32.22 14.02 -19.21
CA PRO A 351 -33.34 13.49 -18.44
C PRO A 351 -33.03 12.16 -17.74
N SER A 352 -32.14 11.34 -18.30
CA SER A 352 -31.79 10.04 -17.72
C SER A 352 -30.95 10.21 -16.44
N GLN A 353 -29.99 11.14 -16.46
CA GLN A 353 -29.15 11.46 -15.30
C GLN A 353 -29.96 12.18 -14.23
N LEU A 354 -30.86 13.08 -14.62
CA LEU A 354 -31.79 13.72 -13.69
C LEU A 354 -32.70 12.70 -12.99
N ALA A 355 -33.27 11.75 -13.74
CA ALA A 355 -34.10 10.68 -13.18
C ALA A 355 -33.30 9.79 -12.21
N ALA A 356 -32.05 9.46 -12.53
CA ALA A 356 -31.16 8.70 -11.64
C ALA A 356 -30.87 9.46 -10.33
N ALA A 357 -30.59 10.77 -10.41
CA ALA A 357 -30.38 11.60 -9.24
C ALA A 357 -31.65 11.71 -8.35
N VAL A 358 -32.83 11.83 -8.96
CA VAL A 358 -34.12 11.81 -8.26
C VAL A 358 -34.33 10.48 -7.53
N ALA A 359 -34.16 9.35 -8.24
CA ALA A 359 -34.35 8.03 -7.64
C ALA A 359 -33.42 7.78 -6.44
N MET A 360 -32.16 8.22 -6.53
CA MET A 360 -31.24 8.15 -5.39
C MET A 360 -31.71 9.02 -4.22
N ALA A 361 -32.15 10.25 -4.47
CA ALA A 361 -32.68 11.12 -3.42
C ALA A 361 -33.92 10.54 -2.74
N ASP A 362 -34.82 9.90 -3.50
CA ASP A 362 -36.00 9.22 -2.97
C ASP A 362 -35.62 8.08 -2.02
N ILE A 363 -34.68 7.21 -2.43
CA ILE A 363 -34.15 6.13 -1.59
C ILE A 363 -33.58 6.71 -0.28
N LEU A 364 -32.81 7.78 -0.35
CA LEU A 364 -32.21 8.42 0.84
C LEU A 364 -33.29 8.96 1.79
N VAL A 365 -34.37 9.55 1.26
CA VAL A 365 -35.51 10.01 2.05
C VAL A 365 -36.24 8.85 2.72
N GLU A 366 -36.47 7.75 2.00
CA GLU A 366 -37.10 6.54 2.55
C GLU A 366 -36.31 5.96 3.74
N HIS A 367 -34.98 6.08 3.73
CA HIS A 367 -34.10 5.67 4.84
C HIS A 367 -33.85 6.77 5.88
N GLY A 368 -34.57 7.89 5.83
CA GLY A 368 -34.53 8.95 6.84
C GLY A 368 -33.29 9.84 6.79
N VAL A 369 -32.57 9.89 5.67
CA VAL A 369 -31.40 10.76 5.49
C VAL A 369 -31.87 12.21 5.32
N ARG A 370 -31.55 13.07 6.28
CA ARG A 370 -32.06 14.45 6.35
C ARG A 370 -31.64 15.30 5.13
N VAL A 371 -30.38 15.20 4.70
CA VAL A 371 -29.91 15.94 3.51
C VAL A 371 -30.57 15.42 2.23
N GLY A 372 -30.96 14.14 2.18
CA GLY A 372 -31.71 13.55 1.06
C GLY A 372 -32.99 14.32 0.75
N ALA A 373 -33.75 14.73 1.77
CA ALA A 373 -34.99 15.51 1.58
C ALA A 373 -34.74 16.89 0.96
N ARG A 374 -33.64 17.55 1.33
CA ARG A 374 -33.23 18.83 0.71
C ARG A 374 -32.89 18.64 -0.76
N VAL A 375 -32.10 17.62 -1.07
CA VAL A 375 -31.68 17.28 -2.44
C VAL A 375 -32.90 16.95 -3.31
N GLN A 376 -33.82 16.12 -2.81
CA GLN A 376 -35.07 15.76 -3.49
C GLN A 376 -35.89 17.01 -3.88
N GLN A 377 -36.07 17.96 -2.96
CA GLN A 377 -36.79 19.20 -3.24
C GLN A 377 -36.10 20.06 -4.31
N ARG A 378 -34.77 20.11 -4.30
CA ARG A 378 -33.99 20.86 -5.31
C ARG A 378 -34.10 20.20 -6.69
N LEU A 379 -33.99 18.87 -6.78
CA LEU A 379 -34.17 18.12 -8.01
C LEU A 379 -35.59 18.28 -8.58
N ALA A 380 -36.62 18.25 -7.73
CA ALA A 380 -38.00 18.45 -8.15
C ALA A 380 -38.26 19.85 -8.71
N LYS A 381 -37.51 20.88 -8.27
CA LYS A 381 -37.55 22.22 -8.87
C LYS A 381 -36.84 22.24 -10.22
N LEU A 382 -35.67 21.62 -10.31
CA LEU A 382 -34.88 21.53 -11.55
C LEU A 382 -35.62 20.77 -12.65
N ALA A 383 -36.42 19.75 -12.31
CA ALA A 383 -37.23 19.02 -13.27
C ALA A 383 -38.43 19.81 -13.84
N ARG A 384 -38.77 20.96 -13.24
CA ARG A 384 -39.88 21.83 -13.67
C ARG A 384 -39.41 23.08 -14.43
N SER A 385 -38.12 23.40 -14.37
CA SER A 385 -37.47 24.47 -15.13
C SER A 385 -37.02 23.95 -16.48
#